data_AF-M5EUI5-F1
#
_entry.id   AF-M5EUI5-F1
#
_cell.length_a   1.000
_cell.length_b   1.000
_cell.length_c   1.000
_cell.angle_alpha   90.00
_cell.angle_beta   90.00
_cell.angle_gamma   90.00
#
_symmetry.space_group_name_H-M   'P 1'
#
loop_
_entity.id
_entity.type
_entity.pdbx_description
1 polymer ?
#
loop_
_entity_poly.entity_id
_entity_poly.type
_entity_poly.pdbx_seq_one_letter_code
_entity_poly.pdbx_strand_id
1 'polypeptide(L)'
;MKLDQSNSCRGTSIHSCSNECEWGLNMNILDRVTWNEVIEHYSDRLEIHHNLERLFVSGSVDRFVRLALGISDKNGNYSAHEHGLGPRVLSSNPKAIERVFRIIGQFRALSDGKMVPDLVQGAQLSYFKIGVGSEASCMINPRHCWVTNTRSLWTFLLDKHDGNFSKANEELKLYRDNDDRSEMHYKIWKTLHLPLKNFLSNLCDRSEDAAKQNGVSRGEIRYLWADCVANWLYAAHHE
;
A
#
# COMPACT_ATOMS: atom_id res chain seq x y z
N MET A 1 -54.97 40.59 39.57
CA MET A 1 -54.05 41.74 39.58
C MET A 1 -52.65 41.17 39.38
N LYS A 2 -52.02 41.50 38.23
CA LYS A 2 -50.64 41.19 37.76
C LYS A 2 -50.24 39.74 37.39
N LEU A 3 -50.26 39.49 36.06
CA LEU A 3 -49.29 38.85 35.13
C LEU A 3 -48.00 38.24 35.75
N ASP A 4 -47.36 37.17 35.24
CA ASP A 4 -47.11 36.81 33.83
C ASP A 4 -46.58 35.37 33.63
N GLN A 5 -46.91 34.79 32.47
CA GLN A 5 -46.21 33.84 31.58
C GLN A 5 -45.37 32.65 32.08
N SER A 6 -45.76 31.44 31.64
CA SER A 6 -44.81 30.44 31.12
C SER A 6 -45.45 29.60 29.98
N ASN A 7 -44.84 29.68 28.80
CA ASN A 7 -45.22 28.95 27.59
C ASN A 7 -44.43 27.64 27.49
N SER A 8 -45.12 26.54 27.21
CA SER A 8 -44.53 25.22 26.95
C SER A 8 -44.10 25.07 25.49
N CYS A 9 -42.94 24.47 25.25
CA CYS A 9 -42.56 23.94 23.93
C CYS A 9 -42.08 22.48 24.03
N ARG A 10 -42.37 21.79 22.93
CA ARG A 10 -42.43 20.34 22.67
C ARG A 10 -41.08 19.71 22.27
N GLY A 11 -41.07 18.37 22.29
CA GLY A 11 -40.21 17.48 21.48
C GLY A 11 -39.00 16.98 22.26
N THR A 12 -38.55 15.72 22.21
CA THR A 12 -38.66 14.64 21.22
C THR A 12 -38.16 13.34 21.86
N SER A 13 -38.66 12.19 21.44
CA SER A 13 -37.95 10.90 21.58
C SER A 13 -38.45 9.97 20.49
N ILE A 14 -37.53 9.38 19.73
CA ILE A 14 -37.44 7.95 19.42
C ILE A 14 -36.09 7.71 18.74
N HIS A 15 -35.37 6.74 19.31
CA HIS A 15 -34.04 6.29 18.96
C HIS A 15 -33.91 5.73 17.55
N SER A 16 -32.86 6.15 16.85
CA SER A 16 -32.17 5.33 15.85
C SER A 16 -30.74 5.08 16.34
N CYS A 17 -30.44 3.83 16.67
CA CYS A 17 -29.08 3.38 16.94
C CYS A 17 -28.24 3.46 15.65
N SER A 18 -27.33 4.42 15.59
CA SER A 18 -26.16 4.38 14.71
C SER A 18 -24.97 3.91 15.54
N ASN A 19 -24.33 2.82 15.10
CA ASN A 19 -23.08 2.28 15.62
C ASN A 19 -21.91 3.23 15.36
N GLU A 20 -21.90 4.39 16.00
CA GLU A 20 -20.69 5.19 16.21
C GLU A 20 -20.02 4.65 17.48
N CYS A 21 -19.46 3.44 17.40
CA CYS A 21 -18.60 2.93 18.48
C CYS A 21 -17.33 3.79 18.52
N GLU A 22 -17.24 4.65 19.53
CA GLU A 22 -16.03 5.03 20.27
C GLU A 22 -14.66 4.81 19.58
N TRP A 23 -14.31 5.64 18.60
CA TRP A 23 -12.93 5.74 18.08
C TRP A 23 -12.26 7.08 18.44
N GLY A 24 -12.79 7.77 19.45
CA GLY A 24 -12.39 9.12 19.84
C GLY A 24 -11.41 9.16 21.01
N LEU A 25 -10.24 8.55 20.91
CA LEU A 25 -9.09 8.84 21.77
C LEU A 25 -7.79 8.70 20.98
N ASN A 26 -6.82 9.55 21.33
CA ASN A 26 -5.51 9.77 20.72
C ASN A 26 -4.58 8.53 20.83
N MET A 27 -5.03 7.38 20.32
CA MET A 27 -4.27 6.13 20.30
C MET A 27 -3.30 6.12 19.13
N ASN A 28 -2.08 5.63 19.37
CA ASN A 28 -1.12 5.42 18.29
C ASN A 28 -1.70 4.33 17.37
N ILE A 29 -1.73 4.59 16.06
CA ILE A 29 -2.22 3.65 15.04
C ILE A 29 -1.57 2.26 15.17
N LEU A 30 -0.32 2.21 15.61
CA LEU A 30 0.45 0.98 15.78
C LEU A 30 -0.04 0.11 16.95
N ASP A 31 -0.77 0.68 17.91
CA ASP A 31 -1.33 -0.06 19.05
C ASP A 31 -2.45 -1.01 18.59
N ARG A 32 -2.99 -0.80 17.38
CA ARG A 32 -4.05 -1.61 16.79
C ARG A 32 -3.53 -2.79 15.99
N VAL A 33 -2.22 -2.86 15.71
CA VAL A 33 -1.62 -3.83 14.79
C VAL A 33 -1.54 -5.21 15.43
N THR A 34 -2.05 -6.24 14.76
CA THR A 34 -1.77 -7.64 15.10
C THR A 34 -0.37 -8.02 14.61
N TRP A 35 0.65 -7.86 15.45
CA TRP A 35 2.06 -8.07 15.06
C TRP A 35 2.40 -9.48 14.58
N ASN A 36 1.67 -10.50 15.06
CA ASN A 36 1.83 -11.87 14.57
C ASN A 36 1.40 -12.01 13.09
N GLU A 37 0.31 -11.35 12.69
CA GLU A 37 -0.13 -11.35 11.29
C GLU A 37 0.83 -10.54 10.40
N VAL A 38 1.40 -9.46 10.93
CA VAL A 38 2.43 -8.68 10.21
C VAL A 38 3.69 -9.50 9.97
N ILE A 39 4.17 -10.26 10.97
CA ILE A 39 5.39 -11.07 10.79
C ILE A 39 5.15 -12.26 9.86
N GLU A 40 3.98 -12.91 9.93
CA GLU A 40 3.59 -13.95 8.97
C GLU A 40 3.58 -13.41 7.54
N HIS A 41 2.93 -12.26 7.33
CA HIS A 41 2.90 -11.60 6.04
C HIS A 41 4.32 -11.20 5.57
N TYR A 42 5.17 -10.70 6.47
CA TYR A 42 6.56 -10.40 6.14
C TYR A 42 7.33 -11.65 5.69
N SER A 43 7.15 -12.78 6.39
CA SER A 43 7.78 -14.06 6.04
C SER A 43 7.34 -14.55 4.66
N ASP A 44 6.04 -14.48 4.34
CA ASP A 44 5.52 -14.82 3.03
C ASP A 44 6.16 -13.96 1.92
N ARG A 45 6.22 -12.64 2.15
CA ARG A 45 6.82 -11.70 1.19
C ARG A 45 8.32 -11.95 1.03
N LEU A 46 9.02 -12.30 2.10
CA LEU A 46 10.44 -12.64 2.04
C LEU A 46 10.68 -13.93 1.25
N GLU A 47 9.81 -14.94 1.39
CA GLU A 47 9.88 -16.15 0.58
C GLU A 47 9.69 -15.83 -0.91
N ILE A 48 8.70 -14.99 -1.24
CA ILE A 48 8.47 -14.56 -2.62
C ILE A 48 9.67 -13.79 -3.18
N HIS A 49 10.28 -12.90 -2.41
CA HIS A 49 11.51 -12.21 -2.80
C HIS A 49 12.60 -13.23 -3.20
N HIS A 50 12.87 -14.23 -2.36
CA HIS A 50 13.85 -15.27 -2.67
C HIS A 50 13.45 -16.14 -3.88
N ASN A 51 12.16 -16.43 -4.05
CA ASN A 51 11.65 -17.12 -5.23
C ASN A 51 11.90 -16.33 -6.52
N LEU A 52 11.65 -15.02 -6.50
CA LEU A 52 11.93 -14.13 -7.62
C LEU A 52 13.42 -14.10 -7.96
N GLU A 53 14.30 -14.01 -6.96
CA GLU A 53 15.75 -14.07 -7.17
C GLU A 53 16.18 -15.37 -7.84
N ARG A 54 15.71 -16.53 -7.34
CA ARG A 54 16.00 -17.84 -7.94
C ARG A 54 15.51 -17.96 -9.37
N LEU A 55 14.29 -17.51 -9.65
CA LEU A 55 13.71 -17.55 -10.99
C LEU A 55 14.45 -16.62 -11.95
N PHE A 56 14.90 -15.46 -11.49
CA PHE A 56 15.71 -14.54 -12.28
C PHE A 56 17.07 -15.15 -12.64
N VAL A 57 17.80 -15.70 -11.66
CA VAL A 57 19.12 -16.30 -11.87
C VAL A 57 19.06 -17.54 -12.76
N SER A 58 18.03 -18.38 -12.60
CA SER A 58 17.85 -19.58 -13.42
C SER A 58 17.35 -19.31 -14.83
N GLY A 59 17.01 -18.06 -15.18
CA GLY A 59 16.46 -17.72 -16.49
C GLY A 59 15.03 -18.23 -16.71
N SER A 60 14.29 -18.52 -15.64
CA SER A 60 12.89 -18.99 -15.70
C SER A 60 11.91 -17.84 -15.98
N VAL A 61 12.05 -17.19 -17.14
CA VAL A 61 11.44 -15.88 -17.47
C VAL A 61 9.92 -15.86 -17.29
N ASP A 62 9.16 -16.81 -17.86
CA ASP A 62 7.69 -16.81 -17.77
C ASP A 62 7.21 -16.97 -16.32
N ARG A 63 7.80 -17.91 -15.57
CA ARG A 63 7.49 -18.12 -14.14
C ARG A 63 7.83 -16.88 -13.30
N PHE A 64 8.98 -16.27 -13.57
CA PHE A 64 9.39 -15.02 -12.91
C PHE A 64 8.35 -13.92 -13.11
N VAL A 65 7.96 -13.67 -14.37
CA VAL A 65 7.03 -12.59 -14.70
C VAL A 65 5.65 -12.83 -14.10
N ARG A 66 5.15 -14.07 -14.13
CA ARG A 66 3.86 -14.41 -13.52
C ARG A 66 3.86 -14.20 -12.01
N LEU A 67 4.96 -14.55 -11.34
CA LEU A 67 5.09 -14.32 -9.91
C LEU A 67 5.17 -12.82 -9.59
N ALA A 68 6.02 -12.07 -10.30
CA ALA A 68 6.22 -10.65 -10.05
C ALA A 68 4.99 -9.78 -10.38
N LEU A 69 4.04 -10.31 -11.15
CA LEU A 69 2.75 -9.68 -11.48
C LEU A 69 1.58 -10.22 -10.64
N GLY A 70 1.85 -10.99 -9.58
CA GLY A 70 0.79 -11.48 -8.69
C GLY A 70 -0.14 -12.53 -9.30
N ILE A 71 0.26 -13.16 -10.42
CA ILE A 71 -0.58 -14.11 -11.17
C ILE A 71 -0.50 -15.51 -10.56
N SER A 72 0.71 -15.98 -10.25
CA SER A 72 0.89 -17.31 -9.65
C SER A 72 0.74 -17.29 -8.14
N ASP A 73 0.98 -16.14 -7.51
CA ASP A 73 0.85 -15.93 -6.06
C ASP A 73 0.58 -14.45 -5.80
N LYS A 74 -0.47 -14.15 -5.01
CA LYS A 74 -0.86 -12.76 -4.68
C LYS A 74 0.25 -12.00 -3.94
N ASN A 75 1.05 -12.70 -3.13
CA ASN A 75 2.13 -12.12 -2.33
C ASN A 75 3.26 -11.57 -3.21
N GLY A 76 3.29 -11.91 -4.50
CA GLY A 76 4.19 -11.29 -5.50
C GLY A 76 3.83 -9.87 -5.88
N ASN A 77 2.54 -9.53 -5.92
CA ASN A 77 2.08 -8.19 -6.29
C ASN A 77 0.58 -8.03 -5.96
N TYR A 78 0.27 -7.51 -4.79
CA TYR A 78 -1.11 -7.25 -4.35
C TYR A 78 -1.82 -6.27 -5.27
N SER A 79 -1.13 -5.19 -5.64
CA SER A 79 -1.67 -4.16 -6.54
C SER A 79 -2.13 -4.75 -7.87
N ALA A 80 -1.40 -5.72 -8.41
CA ALA A 80 -1.76 -6.40 -9.64
C ALA A 80 -2.82 -7.49 -9.44
N HIS A 81 -2.74 -8.23 -8.34
CA HIS A 81 -3.64 -9.34 -8.04
C HIS A 81 -5.10 -8.86 -7.86
N GLU A 82 -5.32 -7.87 -7.00
CA GLU A 82 -6.65 -7.41 -6.59
C GLU A 82 -7.52 -6.87 -7.73
N HIS A 83 -6.86 -6.27 -8.72
CA HIS A 83 -7.55 -5.67 -9.86
C HIS A 83 -7.36 -6.48 -11.15
N GLY A 84 -6.82 -7.70 -11.05
CA GLY A 84 -6.53 -8.56 -12.20
C GLY A 84 -5.62 -7.89 -13.23
N LEU A 85 -4.71 -7.01 -12.81
CA LEU A 85 -3.84 -6.25 -13.72
C LEU A 85 -2.73 -7.12 -14.29
N GLY A 86 -2.23 -8.11 -13.56
CA GLY A 86 -1.16 -9.00 -14.04
C GLY A 86 -1.50 -9.63 -15.40
N PRO A 87 -2.62 -10.36 -15.54
CA PRO A 87 -3.06 -10.89 -16.82
C PRO A 87 -3.29 -9.81 -17.89
N ARG A 88 -3.79 -8.63 -17.51
CA ARG A 88 -4.03 -7.50 -18.44
C ARG A 88 -2.72 -6.88 -18.96
N VAL A 89 -1.68 -6.78 -18.12
CA VAL A 89 -0.34 -6.38 -18.54
C VAL A 89 0.16 -7.35 -19.61
N LEU A 90 -0.03 -8.66 -19.41
CA LEU A 90 0.44 -9.67 -20.36
C LEU A 90 -0.35 -9.70 -21.67
N SER A 91 -1.67 -9.54 -21.62
CA SER A 91 -2.53 -9.62 -22.80
C SER A 91 -2.60 -8.33 -23.62
N SER A 92 -2.34 -7.17 -23.02
CA SER A 92 -2.55 -5.85 -23.66
C SER A 92 -1.25 -5.21 -24.17
N ASN A 93 -0.13 -5.94 -24.14
CA ASN A 93 1.17 -5.42 -24.55
C ASN A 93 1.90 -6.42 -25.46
N PRO A 94 2.50 -5.97 -26.57
CA PRO A 94 3.34 -6.84 -27.40
C PRO A 94 4.62 -7.21 -26.65
N LYS A 95 5.04 -8.48 -26.75
CA LYS A 95 6.25 -9.03 -26.08
C LYS A 95 6.24 -8.72 -24.57
N ALA A 96 5.08 -8.85 -23.94
CA ALA A 96 4.87 -8.41 -22.56
C ALA A 96 5.80 -9.13 -21.59
N ILE A 97 5.97 -10.45 -21.73
CA ILE A 97 6.84 -11.26 -20.87
C ILE A 97 8.28 -10.72 -20.90
N GLU A 98 8.86 -10.52 -22.09
CA GLU A 98 10.24 -10.04 -22.22
C GLU A 98 10.39 -8.60 -21.73
N ARG A 99 9.39 -7.74 -22.01
CA ARG A 99 9.41 -6.34 -21.58
C ARG A 99 9.27 -6.19 -20.07
N VAL A 100 8.39 -6.98 -19.44
CA VAL A 100 8.21 -7.02 -17.98
C VAL A 100 9.47 -7.58 -17.32
N PHE A 101 10.03 -8.68 -17.84
CA PHE A 101 11.29 -9.22 -17.34
C PHE A 101 12.42 -8.17 -17.39
N ARG A 102 12.54 -7.45 -18.52
CA ARG A 102 13.54 -6.41 -18.69
C ARG A 102 13.38 -5.25 -17.71
N ILE A 103 12.18 -4.70 -17.54
CA ILE A 103 11.97 -3.57 -16.63
C ILE A 103 12.20 -3.98 -15.16
N ILE A 104 11.77 -5.17 -14.76
CA ILE A 104 12.03 -5.65 -13.39
C ILE A 104 13.52 -5.94 -13.18
N GLY A 105 14.22 -6.44 -14.21
CA GLY A 105 15.68 -6.56 -14.18
C GLY A 105 16.40 -5.22 -13.98
N GLN A 106 15.85 -4.11 -14.47
CA GLN A 106 16.39 -2.77 -14.22
C GLN A 106 16.20 -2.35 -12.75
N PHE A 107 15.08 -2.69 -12.11
CA PHE A 107 14.87 -2.40 -10.69
C PHE A 107 15.91 -3.08 -9.79
N ARG A 108 16.31 -4.30 -10.13
CA ARG A 108 17.36 -5.05 -9.40
C ARG A 108 18.69 -4.31 -9.35
N ALA A 109 19.00 -3.50 -10.37
CA ALA A 109 20.25 -2.75 -10.47
C ALA A 109 20.18 -1.35 -9.84
N LEU A 110 19.02 -0.93 -9.30
CA LEU A 110 18.87 0.39 -8.71
C LEU A 110 19.60 0.51 -7.37
N SER A 111 20.30 1.63 -7.20
CA SER A 111 20.84 2.09 -5.91
C SER A 111 19.89 3.07 -5.19
N ASP A 112 18.92 3.67 -5.90
CA ASP A 112 17.89 4.54 -5.33
C ASP A 112 16.53 4.27 -6.00
N GLY A 113 15.53 3.93 -5.20
CA GLY A 113 14.17 3.65 -5.67
C GLY A 113 13.45 4.85 -6.28
N LYS A 114 13.96 6.09 -6.14
CA LYS A 114 13.34 7.29 -6.72
C LYS A 114 13.14 7.22 -8.24
N MET A 115 13.95 6.40 -8.92
CA MET A 115 13.89 6.20 -10.37
C MET A 115 12.74 5.29 -10.81
N VAL A 116 12.08 4.59 -9.89
CA VAL A 116 11.03 3.61 -10.21
C VAL A 116 9.89 4.22 -11.04
N PRO A 117 9.29 5.38 -10.68
CA PRO A 117 8.25 6.00 -11.50
C PRO A 117 8.70 6.33 -12.93
N ASP A 118 9.95 6.75 -13.14
CA ASP A 118 10.44 7.08 -14.47
C ASP A 118 10.64 5.82 -15.33
N LEU A 119 11.18 4.77 -14.72
CA LEU A 119 11.32 3.46 -15.35
C LEU A 119 9.96 2.88 -15.73
N VAL A 120 8.97 2.93 -14.82
CA VAL A 120 7.60 2.48 -15.08
C VAL A 120 6.97 3.25 -16.24
N GLN A 121 7.12 4.58 -16.27
CA GLN A 121 6.58 5.41 -17.36
C GLN A 121 7.26 5.09 -18.70
N GLY A 122 8.60 5.01 -18.69
CA GLY A 122 9.41 4.71 -19.87
C GLY A 122 9.17 3.31 -20.44
N ALA A 123 8.73 2.36 -19.61
CA ALA A 123 8.40 1.02 -20.06
C ALA A 123 7.20 0.99 -21.02
N GLN A 124 6.30 1.98 -20.97
CA GLN A 124 5.12 2.10 -21.83
C GLN A 124 4.30 0.79 -21.89
N LEU A 125 4.08 0.19 -20.71
CA LEU A 125 3.31 -1.03 -20.53
C LEU A 125 1.92 -0.68 -19.98
N SER A 126 0.89 -0.94 -20.76
CA SER A 126 -0.51 -0.79 -20.32
C SER A 126 -0.73 -1.61 -19.04
N TYR A 127 -1.43 -1.02 -18.07
CA TYR A 127 -1.74 -1.59 -16.74
C TYR A 127 -0.55 -1.77 -15.78
N PHE A 128 0.68 -1.65 -16.24
CA PHE A 128 1.87 -1.66 -15.37
C PHE A 128 2.15 -0.23 -14.87
N LYS A 129 1.29 0.25 -13.96
CA LYS A 129 1.37 1.61 -13.39
C LYS A 129 2.23 1.63 -12.12
N ILE A 130 2.39 2.80 -11.50
CA ILE A 130 3.28 2.98 -10.31
C ILE A 130 2.94 2.00 -9.18
N GLY A 131 1.66 1.73 -8.90
CA GLY A 131 1.27 0.71 -7.91
C GLY A 131 1.91 -0.65 -8.17
N VAL A 132 1.66 -1.21 -9.36
CA VAL A 132 2.21 -2.51 -9.79
C VAL A 132 3.74 -2.47 -9.87
N GLY A 133 4.31 -1.42 -10.48
CA GLY A 133 5.74 -1.32 -10.74
C GLY A 133 6.58 -1.08 -9.50
N SER A 134 6.11 -0.29 -8.54
CA SER A 134 6.78 -0.05 -7.26
C SER A 134 6.73 -1.25 -6.33
N GLU A 135 5.66 -2.04 -6.40
CA GLU A 135 5.58 -3.29 -5.67
C GLU A 135 6.54 -4.33 -6.27
N ALA A 136 6.56 -4.49 -7.60
CA ALA A 136 7.52 -5.35 -8.27
C ALA A 136 8.99 -4.92 -8.03
N SER A 137 9.27 -3.62 -7.95
CA SER A 137 10.62 -3.11 -7.67
C SER A 137 11.02 -3.37 -6.22
N CYS A 138 10.12 -3.20 -5.26
CA CYS A 138 10.34 -3.57 -3.86
C CYS A 138 10.63 -5.07 -3.76
N MET A 139 9.82 -5.92 -4.39
CA MET A 139 9.99 -7.39 -4.30
C MET A 139 11.29 -7.91 -4.91
N ILE A 140 11.89 -7.23 -5.89
CA ILE A 140 13.19 -7.63 -6.45
C ILE A 140 14.39 -6.92 -5.82
N ASN A 141 14.18 -5.74 -5.21
CA ASN A 141 15.24 -4.93 -4.62
C ASN A 141 14.76 -4.17 -3.37
N PRO A 142 14.39 -4.90 -2.29
CA PRO A 142 13.69 -4.30 -1.15
C PRO A 142 14.60 -3.49 -0.22
N ARG A 143 15.91 -3.48 -0.47
CA ARG A 143 16.87 -2.63 0.25
C ARG A 143 16.85 -1.18 -0.24
N HIS A 144 16.52 -0.98 -1.52
CA HIS A 144 16.59 0.33 -2.17
C HIS A 144 15.24 0.84 -2.67
N CYS A 145 14.32 -0.07 -3.00
CA CYS A 145 13.00 0.23 -3.53
C CYS A 145 11.92 0.08 -2.45
N TRP A 146 10.86 0.87 -2.57
CA TRP A 146 9.72 0.87 -1.66
C TRP A 146 8.41 0.88 -2.45
N VAL A 147 7.35 0.44 -1.79
CA VAL A 147 6.03 0.32 -2.39
C VAL A 147 5.34 1.69 -2.43
N THR A 148 4.63 1.96 -3.51
CA THR A 148 3.77 3.14 -3.69
C THR A 148 2.49 2.69 -4.34
N ASN A 149 1.62 2.13 -3.52
CA ASN A 149 0.29 1.69 -3.86
C ASN A 149 -0.73 2.38 -2.94
N THR A 150 -2.00 2.01 -3.11
CA THR A 150 -3.13 2.52 -2.33
C THR A 150 -2.96 2.29 -0.83
N ARG A 151 -2.38 1.15 -0.41
CA ARG A 151 -2.23 0.78 1.00
C ARG A 151 -1.20 1.68 1.67
N SER A 152 0.01 1.79 1.08
CA SER A 152 1.05 2.70 1.59
C SER A 152 0.59 4.17 1.59
N LEU A 153 -0.12 4.59 0.54
CA LEU A 153 -0.66 5.95 0.48
C LEU A 153 -1.70 6.19 1.57
N TRP A 154 -2.64 5.28 1.76
CA TRP A 154 -3.66 5.43 2.79
C TRP A 154 -3.06 5.46 4.20
N THR A 155 -2.09 4.60 4.51
CA THR A 155 -1.40 4.65 5.81
C THR A 155 -0.65 5.97 6.01
N PHE A 156 -0.03 6.50 4.95
CA PHE A 156 0.56 7.84 4.98
C PHE A 156 -0.48 8.94 5.27
N LEU A 157 -1.65 8.88 4.63
CA LEU A 157 -2.74 9.82 4.87
C LEU A 157 -3.30 9.70 6.29
N LEU A 158 -3.39 8.49 6.81
CA LEU A 158 -3.85 8.24 8.17
C LEU A 158 -2.88 8.83 9.20
N ASP A 159 -1.58 8.71 8.98
CA ASP A 159 -0.56 9.37 9.80
C ASP A 159 -0.60 10.91 9.66
N LYS A 160 -0.72 11.42 8.43
CA LYS A 160 -0.87 12.85 8.13
C LYS A 160 -2.05 13.50 8.84
N HIS A 161 -3.12 12.74 9.07
CA HIS A 161 -4.35 13.20 9.71
C HIS A 161 -4.48 12.73 11.17
N ASP A 162 -3.37 12.44 11.84
CA ASP A 162 -3.31 12.07 13.26
C ASP A 162 -4.23 10.89 13.63
N GLY A 163 -4.29 9.87 12.76
CA GLY A 163 -5.15 8.70 12.96
C GLY A 163 -6.63 8.92 12.62
N ASN A 164 -6.99 10.05 11.99
CA ASN A 164 -8.37 10.30 11.56
C ASN A 164 -8.71 9.54 10.25
N PHE A 165 -9.38 8.40 10.41
CA PHE A 165 -9.82 7.53 9.32
C PHE A 165 -10.73 8.22 8.30
N SER A 166 -11.67 9.07 8.74
CA SER A 166 -12.59 9.76 7.82
C SER A 166 -11.81 10.67 6.86
N LYS A 167 -10.93 11.51 7.42
CA LYS A 167 -10.09 12.42 6.62
C LYS A 167 -9.14 11.67 5.68
N ALA A 168 -8.53 10.57 6.16
CA ALA A 168 -7.68 9.74 5.33
C ALA A 168 -8.45 9.12 4.14
N ASN A 169 -9.68 8.65 4.39
CA ASN A 169 -10.54 8.07 3.35
C ASN A 169 -11.06 9.12 2.36
N GLU A 170 -11.46 10.29 2.85
CA GLU A 170 -11.87 11.42 2.02
C GLU A 170 -10.74 11.89 1.11
N GLU A 171 -9.53 12.05 1.63
CA GLU A 171 -8.39 12.44 0.81
C GLU A 171 -7.98 11.31 -0.15
N LEU A 172 -8.06 10.04 0.25
CA LEU A 172 -7.78 8.91 -0.65
C LEU A 172 -8.70 8.91 -1.88
N LYS A 173 -9.99 9.24 -1.70
CA LYS A 173 -10.95 9.33 -2.81
C LYS A 173 -10.53 10.36 -3.86
N LEU A 174 -9.95 11.50 -3.45
CA LEU A 174 -9.44 12.51 -4.39
C LEU A 174 -8.36 11.96 -5.33
N TYR A 175 -7.62 10.92 -4.90
CA TYR A 175 -6.64 10.26 -5.75
C TYR A 175 -7.25 9.19 -6.67
N ARG A 176 -8.35 8.54 -6.24
CA ARG A 176 -9.07 7.51 -7.02
C ARG A 176 -10.06 8.08 -8.05
N ASP A 177 -10.68 9.21 -7.74
CA ASP A 177 -11.74 9.81 -8.55
C ASP A 177 -11.18 10.64 -9.73
N ASN A 178 -9.86 10.85 -9.78
CA ASN A 178 -9.20 11.35 -10.98
C ASN A 178 -9.24 10.28 -12.07
N ASP A 179 -9.41 10.68 -13.34
CA ASP A 179 -9.37 9.75 -14.46
C ASP A 179 -8.04 8.96 -14.43
N ASP A 180 -8.14 7.68 -14.03
CA ASP A 180 -7.03 6.74 -13.82
C ASP A 180 -6.13 6.60 -15.06
N ARG A 181 -6.65 6.97 -16.23
CA ARG A 181 -5.97 6.90 -17.52
C ARG A 181 -5.21 8.18 -17.88
N SER A 182 -5.42 9.26 -17.14
CA SER A 182 -4.81 10.56 -17.44
C SER A 182 -3.34 10.61 -17.05
N GLU A 183 -2.54 11.33 -17.86
CA GLU A 183 -1.15 11.69 -17.51
C GLU A 183 -1.09 12.49 -16.19
N MET A 184 -2.15 13.21 -15.85
CA MET A 184 -2.26 13.95 -14.60
C MET A 184 -2.29 13.01 -13.39
N HIS A 185 -3.08 11.93 -13.46
CA HIS A 185 -3.12 10.91 -12.42
C HIS A 185 -1.72 10.29 -12.19
N TYR A 186 -1.01 9.97 -13.28
CA TYR A 186 0.36 9.45 -13.17
C TYR A 186 1.31 10.44 -12.47
N LYS A 187 1.25 11.73 -12.82
CA LYS A 187 2.07 12.79 -12.21
C LYS A 187 1.82 12.94 -10.71
N ILE A 188 0.59 12.75 -10.26
CA ILE A 188 0.25 12.79 -8.83
C ILE A 188 0.93 11.63 -8.11
N TRP A 189 0.76 10.40 -8.58
CA TRP A 189 1.41 9.22 -7.99
C TRP A 189 2.94 9.32 -8.01
N LYS A 190 3.53 9.84 -9.09
CA LYS A 190 4.97 10.09 -9.18
C LYS A 190 5.43 11.10 -8.13
N THR A 191 4.67 12.16 -7.90
CA THR A 191 4.96 13.17 -6.86
C THR A 191 4.88 12.58 -5.45
N LEU A 192 3.93 11.67 -5.20
CA LEU A 192 3.75 11.01 -3.91
C LEU A 192 4.81 9.94 -3.60
N HIS A 193 5.47 9.40 -4.63
CA HIS A 193 6.45 8.32 -4.46
C HIS A 193 7.61 8.69 -3.52
N LEU A 194 8.16 9.90 -3.63
CA LEU A 194 9.28 10.33 -2.80
C LEU A 194 8.88 10.57 -1.33
N PRO A 195 7.81 11.32 -1.01
CA PRO A 195 7.31 11.44 0.36
C PRO A 195 7.10 10.09 1.05
N LEU A 196 6.59 9.09 0.32
CA LEU A 196 6.38 7.74 0.86
C LEU A 196 7.68 7.05 1.31
N LYS A 197 8.84 7.36 0.72
CA LYS A 197 10.13 6.82 1.17
C LYS A 197 10.40 7.14 2.64
N ASN A 198 10.25 8.41 2.98
CA ASN A 198 10.53 8.92 4.32
C ASN A 198 9.49 8.42 5.30
N PHE A 199 8.21 8.45 4.89
CA PHE A 199 7.11 7.91 5.68
C PHE A 199 7.32 6.42 6.01
N LEU A 200 7.58 5.56 5.01
CA LEU A 200 7.78 4.13 5.23
C LEU A 200 9.03 3.82 6.06
N SER A 201 10.09 4.64 5.93
CA SER A 201 11.27 4.52 6.81
C SER A 201 10.90 4.82 8.26
N ASN A 202 10.18 5.92 8.50
CA ASN A 202 9.73 6.30 9.84
C ASN A 202 8.72 5.29 10.41
N LEU A 203 7.83 4.76 9.57
CA LEU A 203 6.87 3.72 9.95
C LEU A 203 7.62 2.45 10.41
N CYS A 204 8.65 2.05 9.66
CA CYS A 204 9.50 0.92 10.04
C CYS A 204 10.15 1.14 11.42
N ASP A 205 10.76 2.30 11.64
CA ASP A 205 11.44 2.61 12.90
C ASP A 205 10.44 2.65 14.07
N ARG A 206 9.28 3.31 13.91
CA ARG A 206 8.22 3.36 14.94
C ARG A 206 7.59 2.00 15.23
N SER A 207 7.46 1.16 14.21
CA SER A 207 6.88 -0.19 14.35
C SER A 207 7.80 -1.16 15.08
N GLU A 208 9.11 -0.90 15.15
CA GLU A 208 10.04 -1.76 15.87
C GLU A 208 9.74 -1.80 17.37
N ASP A 209 9.55 -0.63 17.97
CA ASP A 209 9.26 -0.53 19.40
C ASP A 209 7.89 -1.14 19.73
N ALA A 210 6.88 -0.86 18.91
CA ALA A 210 5.54 -1.41 19.07
C ALA A 210 5.50 -2.94 18.91
N ALA A 211 6.23 -3.49 17.92
CA ALA A 211 6.35 -4.94 17.75
C ALA A 211 7.05 -5.60 18.96
N LYS A 212 8.15 -5.01 19.44
CA LYS A 212 8.90 -5.53 20.61
C LYS A 212 8.05 -5.57 21.87
N GLN A 213 7.24 -4.53 22.11
CA GLN A 213 6.31 -4.51 23.24
C GLN A 213 5.27 -5.64 23.18
N ASN A 214 5.00 -6.16 21.99
CA ASN A 214 4.12 -7.31 21.75
C ASN A 214 4.87 -8.64 21.58
N GLY A 215 6.17 -8.69 21.94
CA GLY A 215 6.97 -9.90 21.86
C GLY A 215 7.38 -10.35 20.45
N VAL A 216 7.18 -9.50 19.44
CA VAL A 216 7.52 -9.77 18.04
C VAL A 216 8.76 -8.97 17.63
N SER A 217 9.69 -9.62 16.94
CA SER A 217 10.83 -8.93 16.33
C SER A 217 10.46 -8.41 14.95
N ARG A 218 10.84 -7.17 14.66
CA ARG A 218 10.71 -6.58 13.32
C ARG A 218 11.49 -7.38 12.28
N GLY A 219 10.91 -7.51 11.08
CA GLY A 219 11.58 -8.04 9.90
C GLY A 219 12.80 -7.22 9.47
N GLU A 220 13.87 -7.90 9.04
CA GLU A 220 15.18 -7.30 8.78
C GLU A 220 15.16 -6.27 7.64
N ILE A 221 14.32 -6.50 6.63
CA ILE A 221 14.26 -5.68 5.43
C ILE A 221 13.22 -4.57 5.58
N ARG A 222 13.71 -3.36 5.84
CA ARG A 222 12.93 -2.15 6.15
C ARG A 222 11.67 -1.96 5.30
N TYR A 223 11.81 -1.88 3.98
CA TYR A 223 10.68 -1.51 3.13
C TYR A 223 9.66 -2.64 2.96
N LEU A 224 10.08 -3.90 3.03
CA LEU A 224 9.14 -5.02 3.08
C LEU A 224 8.37 -5.03 4.40
N TRP A 225 9.06 -4.79 5.51
CA TRP A 225 8.40 -4.70 6.82
C TRP A 225 7.38 -3.56 6.86
N ALA A 226 7.77 -2.35 6.45
CA ALA A 226 6.88 -1.20 6.43
C ALA A 226 5.66 -1.42 5.50
N ASP A 227 5.87 -2.06 4.35
CA ASP A 227 4.79 -2.46 3.44
C ASP A 227 3.83 -3.44 4.11
N CYS A 228 4.32 -4.45 4.84
CA CYS A 228 3.46 -5.40 5.57
C CYS A 228 2.62 -4.71 6.65
N VAL A 229 3.19 -3.76 7.39
CA VAL A 229 2.46 -2.94 8.37
C VAL A 229 1.38 -2.10 7.68
N ALA A 230 1.72 -1.40 6.59
CA ALA A 230 0.78 -0.60 5.83
C ALA A 230 -0.36 -1.45 5.25
N ASN A 231 -0.02 -2.65 4.74
CA ASN A 231 -0.98 -3.59 4.20
C ASN A 231 -1.95 -4.08 5.28
N TRP A 232 -1.43 -4.44 6.45
CA TRP A 232 -2.24 -4.87 7.58
C TRP A 232 -3.22 -3.77 8.03
N LEU A 233 -2.71 -2.55 8.23
CA LEU A 233 -3.52 -1.41 8.65
C LEU A 233 -4.64 -1.10 7.65
N TYR A 234 -4.33 -1.17 6.36
CA TYR A 234 -5.32 -0.93 5.32
C TYR A 234 -6.39 -2.03 5.29
N ALA A 235 -5.98 -3.30 5.35
CA ALA A 235 -6.89 -4.44 5.34
C ALA A 235 -7.81 -4.42 6.56
N ALA A 236 -7.27 -4.23 7.77
CA ALA A 236 -8.05 -4.17 9.00
C ALA A 236 -9.15 -3.08 9.03
N HIS A 237 -9.04 -2.06 8.17
CA HIS A 237 -10.06 -1.00 8.06
C HIS A 237 -11.00 -1.16 6.87
N HIS A 238 -10.57 -1.79 5.77
CA HIS A 238 -11.32 -1.82 4.50
C HIS A 238 -11.82 -3.21 4.09
N GLU A 239 -11.34 -4.28 4.71
CA GLU A 239 -11.64 -5.68 4.40
C GLU A 239 -12.29 -6.36 5.60
#